data_AF-A0A7Y7DKW0-F1
#
_entry.id   AF-A0A7Y7DKW0-F1
#
_cell.length_a   1.000
_cell.length_b   1.000
_cell.length_c   1.000
_cell.angle_alpha   90.00
_cell.angle_beta   90.00
_cell.angle_gamma   90.00
#
_symmetry.space_group_name_H-M   'P 1'
#
loop_
_entity.id
_entity.type
_entity.pdbx_description
1 polymer ?
#
loop_
_entity_poly.entity_id
_entity_poly.type
_entity_poly.pdbx_seq_one_letter_code
_entity_poly.pdbx_strand_id
1 'polypeptide(L)'
;MTTIEISLLVIAMLASGLFCQYLDAKYNWQLSAWFYGKPVNPFRASLSRQPTPLTAKNAEISALKERIATLEAIVTEPAYELNQELNKLRSNSPSP
;
A
#
# COMPACT_ATOMS: atom_id res chain seq x y z
N MET A 1 40.07 -6.79 32.13
CA MET A 1 38.63 -7.06 31.92
C MET A 1 38.36 -8.52 32.19
N THR A 2 37.48 -8.82 33.13
CA THR A 2 37.07 -10.21 33.43
C THR A 2 35.90 -10.62 32.53
N THR A 3 35.70 -11.93 32.35
CA THR A 3 34.59 -12.47 31.53
C THR A 3 33.21 -12.03 32.04
N ILE A 4 33.09 -11.78 33.35
CA ILE A 4 31.89 -11.27 34.01
C ILE A 4 31.58 -9.84 33.54
N GLU A 5 32.59 -8.97 33.47
CA GLU A 5 32.42 -7.58 32.99
C GLU A 5 31.96 -7.55 31.53
N ILE A 6 32.54 -8.40 30.68
CA ILE A 6 32.15 -8.51 29.26
C ILE A 6 30.71 -9.00 29.15
N SER A 7 30.34 -10.01 29.93
CA SER A 7 28.98 -10.58 29.93
C SER A 7 27.94 -9.55 30.38
N LEU A 8 28.25 -8.78 31.43
CA LEU A 8 27.41 -7.66 31.89
C LEU A 8 27.25 -6.58 30.82
N LEU A 9 28.33 -6.24 30.12
CA LEU A 9 28.30 -5.22 29.07
C LEU A 9 27.40 -5.63 27.90
N VAL A 10 27.48 -6.91 27.48
CA VAL A 10 26.62 -7.44 26.39
C VAL A 10 25.15 -7.42 26.80
N ILE A 11 24.83 -7.84 28.02
CA ILE A 11 23.45 -7.80 28.53
C ILE A 11 22.95 -6.35 28.61
N ALA A 12 23.79 -5.41 29.08
CA ALA A 12 23.43 -4.00 29.17
C ALA A 12 23.16 -3.37 27.79
N MET A 13 23.94 -3.74 26.76
CA MET A 13 23.69 -3.29 25.38
C MET A 13 22.36 -3.82 24.83
N LEU A 14 22.08 -5.12 25.04
CA LEU A 14 20.81 -5.73 24.61
C LEU A 14 19.61 -5.10 25.32
N ALA A 15 19.71 -4.91 26.64
CA ALA A 15 18.67 -4.27 27.44
C ALA A 15 18.42 -2.82 26.98
N SER A 16 19.48 -2.07 26.69
CA SER A 16 19.37 -0.70 26.17
C SER A 16 18.67 -0.66 24.80
N GLY A 17 19.00 -1.60 23.90
CA GLY A 17 18.33 -1.71 22.61
C GLY A 17 16.83 -2.03 22.72
N LEU A 18 16.46 -2.94 23.63
CA LEU A 18 15.05 -3.25 23.93
C LEU A 18 14.34 -2.07 24.59
N PHE A 19 15.02 -1.36 25.49
CA PHE A 19 14.48 -0.17 26.16
C PHE A 19 14.21 0.96 25.17
N CYS A 20 15.12 1.21 24.22
CA CYS A 20 14.91 2.16 23.14
C CYS A 20 13.70 1.79 22.29
N GLN A 21 13.52 0.51 21.93
CA GLN A 21 12.36 0.05 21.17
C GLN A 21 11.05 0.15 21.96
N TYR A 22 11.08 -0.14 23.26
CA TYR A 22 9.91 0.01 24.13
C TYR A 22 9.46 1.48 24.25
N LEU A 23 10.42 2.40 24.43
CA LEU A 23 10.12 3.83 24.47
C LEU A 23 9.61 4.35 23.12
N ASP A 24 10.20 3.87 22.02
CA ASP A 24 9.75 4.20 20.68
C ASP A 24 8.30 3.72 20.45
N ALA A 25 7.96 2.49 20.86
CA ALA A 25 6.60 1.95 20.75
C ALA A 25 5.58 2.68 21.64
N LYS A 26 5.97 3.04 22.87
CA LYS A 26 5.05 3.66 23.85
C LYS A 26 4.80 5.13 23.58
N TYR A 27 5.84 5.86 23.15
CA TYR A 27 5.79 7.32 23.03
C TYR A 27 5.95 7.82 21.59
N ASN A 28 6.15 6.94 20.60
CA ASN A 28 6.37 7.28 19.19
C ASN A 28 7.53 8.27 18.98
N TRP A 29 8.59 8.18 19.79
CA TRP A 29 9.73 9.09 19.76
C TRP A 29 10.65 8.90 18.54
N GLN A 30 10.50 7.81 17.80
CA GLN A 30 11.24 7.49 16.58
C GLN A 30 12.77 7.49 16.80
N LEU A 31 13.21 7.10 18.00
CA LEU A 31 14.63 7.04 18.36
C LEU A 31 15.42 6.15 17.40
N SER A 32 14.82 5.03 16.99
CA SER A 32 15.41 4.13 16.01
C SER A 32 15.67 4.83 14.67
N ALA A 33 14.70 5.59 14.15
CA ALA A 33 14.85 6.32 12.91
C ALA A 33 15.91 7.43 12.99
N TRP A 34 16.08 8.06 14.17
CA TRP A 34 17.15 9.03 14.41
C TRP A 34 18.54 8.39 14.33
N PHE A 35 18.73 7.22 14.96
CA PHE A 35 19.98 6.46 14.87
C PHE A 35 20.31 5.99 13.45
N TYR A 36 19.30 5.66 12.65
CA TYR A 36 19.48 5.27 11.24
C TYR A 36 19.60 6.45 10.28
N GLY A 37 19.63 7.70 10.77
CA GLY A 37 19.73 8.89 9.94
C GLY A 37 18.54 9.09 9.00
N LYS A 38 17.40 8.46 9.28
CA LYS A 38 16.19 8.64 8.48
C LYS A 38 15.55 9.97 8.87
N PRO A 39 15.10 10.80 7.90
CA PRO A 39 14.40 12.03 8.21
C PRO A 39 13.09 11.69 8.94
N VAL A 40 13.04 11.99 10.23
CA VAL A 40 11.85 11.85 11.08
C VAL A 40 11.02 13.12 10.95
N ASN A 41 9.74 12.96 10.61
CA ASN A 41 8.82 14.09 10.52
C ASN A 41 8.15 14.31 11.89
N PRO A 42 8.43 15.44 12.58
CA PRO A 42 7.93 15.69 13.94
C PRO A 42 6.40 15.84 14.03
N PHE A 43 5.71 16.02 12.90
CA PHE A 43 4.25 16.18 12.86
C PHE A 43 3.50 14.86 12.54
N ARG A 44 4.21 13.73 12.35
CA ARG A 44 3.57 12.44 12.03
C ARG A 44 3.08 11.63 13.24
N ALA A 45 3.45 12.02 14.46
CA ALA A 45 3.06 11.29 15.68
C ALA A 45 1.53 11.21 15.89
N SER A 46 0.74 12.13 15.33
CA SER A 46 -0.73 12.09 15.34
C SER A 46 -1.36 11.30 14.18
N LEU A 47 -0.56 10.93 13.17
CA LEU A 47 -0.98 10.34 11.90
C LEU A 47 -0.65 8.84 11.79
N SER A 48 0.08 8.26 12.74
CA SER A 48 0.48 6.85 12.74
C SER A 48 -0.67 5.85 12.93
N ARG A 49 -1.91 6.33 13.13
CA ARG A 49 -3.13 5.50 13.02
C ARG A 49 -3.75 5.51 11.62
N GLN A 50 -3.14 6.20 10.65
CA GLN A 50 -3.61 6.18 9.28
C GLN A 50 -2.85 5.09 8.51
N PRO A 51 -3.58 4.15 7.87
CA PRO A 51 -2.95 3.11 7.05
C PRO A 51 -2.04 3.80 6.04
N THR A 52 -0.80 3.29 5.93
CA THR A 52 0.23 3.79 5.02
C THR A 52 -0.37 4.19 3.67
N PRO A 53 0.03 5.30 3.04
CA PRO A 53 -0.53 5.74 1.76
C PRO A 53 -0.42 4.67 0.66
N LEU A 54 0.47 3.69 0.81
CA LEU A 54 0.57 2.51 -0.04
C LEU A 54 -0.68 1.61 0.01
N THR A 55 -1.29 1.39 1.17
CA THR A 55 -2.47 0.52 1.29
C THR A 55 -3.73 1.21 0.78
N ALA A 56 -3.87 2.52 0.99
CA ALA A 56 -4.95 3.31 0.40
C ALA A 56 -4.83 3.37 -1.13
N LYS A 57 -3.61 3.60 -1.67
CA LYS A 57 -3.36 3.59 -3.11
C LYS A 57 -3.57 2.20 -3.72
N ASN A 58 -3.21 1.13 -3.03
CA ASN A 58 -3.47 -0.24 -3.51
C ASN A 58 -4.97 -0.58 -3.56
N ALA A 59 -5.76 -0.11 -2.61
CA ALA A 59 -7.21 -0.25 -2.64
C ALA A 59 -7.84 0.54 -3.80
N GLU A 60 -7.39 1.78 -4.00
CA GLU A 60 -7.80 2.60 -5.15
C GLU A 60 -7.45 1.95 -6.50
N ILE A 61 -6.24 1.37 -6.62
CA ILE A 61 -5.79 0.66 -7.83
C ILE A 61 -6.64 -0.59 -8.09
N SER A 62 -7.00 -1.34 -7.04
CA SER A 62 -7.86 -2.53 -7.18
C SER A 62 -9.26 -2.15 -7.67
N ALA A 63 -9.86 -1.11 -7.09
CA ALA A 63 -11.18 -0.63 -7.48
C ALA A 63 -11.20 -0.05 -8.91
N LEU A 64 -10.13 0.63 -9.32
CA LEU A 64 -9.98 1.12 -10.70
C LEU A 64 -9.85 -0.02 -11.71
N LYS A 65 -9.09 -1.08 -11.39
CA LYS A 65 -8.96 -2.25 -12.26
C LYS A 65 -10.28 -2.99 -12.48
N GLU A 66 -11.09 -3.13 -11.43
CA GLU A 66 -12.41 -3.77 -11.53
C GLU A 66 -13.37 -2.97 -12.42
N ARG A 67 -13.33 -1.63 -12.34
CA ARG A 67 -14.10 -0.75 -13.23
C ARG A 67 -13.61 -0.81 -14.68
N ILE A 68 -12.30 -0.90 -14.90
CA ILE A 68 -11.75 -1.04 -16.25
C ILE A 68 -12.16 -2.39 -16.85
N ALA A 69 -12.08 -3.48 -16.09
CA ALA A 69 -12.48 -4.81 -16.56
C ALA A 69 -13.98 -4.89 -16.91
N THR A 70 -14.84 -4.23 -16.13
CA THR A 70 -16.28 -4.16 -16.44
C THR A 70 -16.57 -3.27 -17.64
N LEU A 71 -15.89 -2.13 -17.79
CA LEU A 71 -16.01 -1.29 -18.98
C LEU A 71 -15.48 -1.98 -20.23
N GLU A 72 -14.40 -2.74 -20.15
CA GLU A 72 -13.90 -3.55 -21.25
C GLU A 72 -14.93 -4.62 -21.64
N ALA A 73 -15.52 -5.36 -20.69
CA ALA A 73 -16.57 -6.32 -21.00
C ALA A 73 -17.80 -5.67 -21.68
N ILE A 74 -18.25 -4.51 -21.17
CA ILE A 74 -19.36 -3.73 -21.73
C ILE A 74 -19.01 -3.09 -23.08
N VAL A 75 -17.75 -2.81 -23.39
CA VAL A 75 -17.39 -2.23 -24.69
C VAL A 75 -17.14 -3.32 -25.73
N THR A 76 -16.68 -4.50 -25.31
CA THR A 76 -16.23 -5.54 -26.24
C THR A 76 -17.38 -6.43 -26.75
N GLU A 77 -18.43 -6.67 -25.95
CA GLU A 77 -19.54 -7.56 -26.34
C GLU A 77 -20.73 -6.85 -27.00
N PRO A 78 -21.39 -5.84 -26.39
CA PRO A 78 -22.61 -5.26 -26.96
C PRO A 78 -22.34 -4.40 -28.20
N ALA A 79 -21.16 -3.78 -28.34
CA ALA A 79 -20.82 -3.07 -29.57
C ALA A 79 -20.59 -4.02 -30.75
N TYR A 80 -20.03 -5.20 -30.49
CA TYR A 80 -19.81 -6.23 -31.51
C TYR A 80 -21.13 -6.87 -31.94
N GLU A 81 -21.97 -7.26 -30.98
CA GLU A 81 -23.29 -7.84 -31.25
C GLU A 81 -24.21 -6.85 -31.97
N LEU A 82 -24.27 -5.59 -31.51
CA LEU A 82 -25.08 -4.55 -32.15
C LEU A 82 -24.63 -4.26 -33.58
N ASN A 83 -23.32 -4.21 -33.82
CA ASN A 83 -22.78 -4.00 -35.17
C ASN A 83 -23.07 -5.21 -36.08
N GLN A 84 -23.07 -6.42 -35.54
CA GLN A 84 -23.46 -7.62 -36.28
C GLN A 84 -24.94 -7.59 -36.65
N GLU A 85 -25.83 -7.19 -35.74
CA GLU A 85 -27.27 -7.03 -36.01
C GLU A 85 -27.55 -5.90 -37.01
N LEU A 86 -26.89 -4.74 -36.86
CA LEU A 86 -26.97 -3.64 -37.82
C LEU A 86 -26.55 -4.07 -39.24
N ASN A 87 -25.49 -4.87 -39.35
CA ASN A 87 -25.04 -5.39 -40.64
C ASN A 87 -26.03 -6.38 -41.26
N LYS A 88 -26.66 -7.24 -40.46
CA LYS A 88 -27.71 -8.16 -40.92
C LYS A 88 -28.95 -7.40 -41.41
N LEU A 89 -29.35 -6.34 -40.72
CA LEU A 89 -30.46 -5.49 -41.13
C LEU A 89 -30.14 -4.71 -42.40
N ARG A 90 -28.90 -4.21 -42.55
CA ARG A 90 -28.44 -3.53 -43.76
C ARG A 90 -28.38 -4.46 -44.97
N SER A 91 -27.99 -5.72 -44.79
CA SER A 91 -27.94 -6.70 -45.89
C SER A 91 -29.32 -7.25 -46.27
N ASN A 92 -30.27 -7.30 -45.32
CA ASN A 92 -31.64 -7.79 -45.55
C ASN A 92 -32.65 -6.68 -45.86
N SER A 93 -32.24 -5.41 -45.81
CA SER A 93 -33.09 -4.30 -46.24
C SER A 93 -33.09 -4.24 -47.77
N PRO A 94 -34.26 -4.35 -48.43
CA PRO A 94 -34.34 -4.19 -49.88
C PRO A 94 -33.98 -2.74 -50.21
N SER A 95 -33.04 -2.57 -51.13
CA SER A 95 -32.73 -1.26 -51.70
C SER A 95 -34.01 -0.66 -52.32
N PRO A 96 -34.29 0.65 -52.14
CA PRO A 96 -35.30 1.33 -52.92
C PRO A 96 -34.98 1.32 -54.41
#